data_AF-A0A8H6VFB9-F1
#
_entry.id   AF-A0A8H6VFB9-F1
#
_cell.length_a   1.000
_cell.length_b   1.000
_cell.length_c   1.000
_cell.angle_alpha   90.00
_cell.angle_beta   90.00
_cell.angle_gamma   90.00
#
_symmetry.space_group_name_H-M   'P 1'
#
loop_
_entity.id
_entity.type
_entity.pdbx_description
1 polymer ?
#
loop_
_entity_poly.entity_id
_entity_poly.type
_entity_poly.pdbx_seq_one_letter_code
_entity_poly.pdbx_strand_id
1 'polypeptide(L)'
;MASSLSSYLPPSDGFLPKWLLFIAVVSIGNSVQCYISTAGSREVYAGKSPLKAMKESSKGTDLSPVNELSARTFGTWTALSSIIRLYAAYNIHDPLIYQLALWSYVVAFAHFFSEWLVFGSARWNRGFASPVFVSTFTISWMLSQWSYYVGS
;
A
#
# COMPACT_ATOMS: atom_id res chain seq x y z
N MET A 1 -1.05 32.77 -3.42
CA MET A 1 -1.87 31.56 -3.17
C MET A 1 -1.08 30.28 -3.43
N ALA A 2 -0.32 30.14 -4.54
CA ALA A 2 0.61 29.01 -4.73
C ALA A 2 1.79 28.97 -3.71
N SER A 3 2.06 30.09 -3.05
CA SER A 3 3.15 30.28 -2.10
C SER A 3 3.01 29.50 -0.78
N SER A 4 1.79 29.25 -0.29
CA SER A 4 1.56 28.56 0.99
C SER A 4 1.51 27.04 0.86
N LEU A 5 1.20 26.49 -0.32
CA LEU A 5 1.17 25.04 -0.53
C LEU A 5 2.59 24.47 -0.70
N SER A 6 3.47 25.26 -1.30
CA SER A 6 4.87 24.88 -1.54
C SER A 6 5.65 24.66 -0.25
N SER A 7 5.31 25.37 0.84
CA SER A 7 5.97 25.19 2.14
C SER A 7 5.65 23.86 2.83
N TYR A 8 4.58 23.17 2.41
CA TYR A 8 4.22 21.86 2.96
C TYR A 8 4.74 20.70 2.09
N LEU A 9 5.23 20.96 0.88
CA LEU A 9 5.82 19.92 0.04
C LEU A 9 7.20 19.54 0.55
N PRO A 10 7.67 18.31 0.28
CA PRO A 10 9.02 17.91 0.65
C PRO A 10 10.04 18.86 0.00
N PRO A 11 11.01 19.39 0.77
CA PRO A 11 11.96 20.38 0.28
C PRO A 11 13.06 19.76 -0.59
N SER A 12 13.21 18.43 -0.59
CA SER A 12 14.22 17.71 -1.35
C SER A 12 13.94 17.69 -2.84
N ASP A 13 15.01 17.64 -3.62
CA ASP A 13 14.94 17.63 -5.08
C ASP A 13 14.36 16.31 -5.64
N GLY A 14 13.84 16.41 -6.87
CA GLY A 14 13.25 15.30 -7.61
C GLY A 14 11.75 15.05 -7.31
N PHE A 15 11.24 13.95 -7.88
CA PHE A 15 9.82 13.59 -7.85
C PHE A 15 9.48 12.46 -6.89
N LEU A 16 10.45 11.62 -6.54
CA LEU A 16 10.26 10.52 -5.60
C LEU A 16 9.72 10.96 -4.23
N PRO A 17 10.27 11.98 -3.54
CA PRO A 17 9.73 12.40 -2.24
C PRO A 17 8.28 12.91 -2.34
N LYS A 18 7.92 13.58 -3.45
CA LYS A 18 6.54 14.04 -3.72
C LYS A 18 5.59 12.86 -3.95
N TRP A 19 6.06 11.83 -4.66
CA TRP A 19 5.33 10.56 -4.84
C TRP A 19 5.12 9.84 -3.51
N LEU A 20 6.14 9.74 -2.66
CA LEU A 20 6.03 9.12 -1.33
C LEU A 20 5.02 9.87 -0.45
N LEU A 21 5.04 11.21 -0.46
CA LEU A 21 4.05 12.01 0.25
C LEU A 21 2.64 11.73 -0.26
N PHE A 22 2.43 11.71 -1.58
CA PHE A 22 1.13 11.41 -2.17
C PHE A 22 0.60 10.05 -1.71
N ILE A 23 1.42 9.00 -1.80
CA ILE A 23 1.03 7.64 -1.40
C ILE A 23 0.81 7.55 0.12
N ALA A 24 1.58 8.26 0.94
CA ALA A 24 1.36 8.34 2.38
C ALA A 24 -0.02 8.94 2.69
N VAL A 25 -0.39 10.07 2.09
CA VAL A 25 -1.71 10.70 2.28
C VAL A 25 -2.84 9.78 1.84
N VAL A 26 -2.74 9.16 0.67
CA VAL A 26 -3.73 8.19 0.18
C VAL A 26 -3.86 7.00 1.15
N SER A 27 -2.74 6.50 1.67
CA SER A 27 -2.71 5.38 2.62
C SER A 27 -3.36 5.73 3.96
N ILE A 28 -3.18 6.97 4.45
CA ILE A 28 -3.88 7.47 5.65
C ILE A 28 -5.39 7.48 5.41
N GLY A 29 -5.84 7.97 4.24
CA GLY A 29 -7.25 7.92 3.85
C GLY A 29 -7.82 6.50 3.82
N ASN A 30 -7.09 5.55 3.21
CA ASN A 30 -7.46 4.14 3.21
C ASN A 30 -7.50 3.54 4.63
N SER A 31 -6.55 3.91 5.49
CA SER A 31 -6.57 3.47 6.89
C SER A 31 -7.85 3.92 7.58
N VAL A 32 -8.23 5.20 7.46
CA VAL A 32 -9.49 5.70 8.05
C VAL A 32 -10.70 4.94 7.49
N GLN A 33 -10.75 4.70 6.17
CA GLN A 33 -11.83 3.93 5.55
C GLN A 33 -11.96 2.52 6.15
N CYS A 34 -10.84 1.86 6.48
CA CYS A 34 -10.85 0.52 7.08
C CYS A 34 -11.48 0.46 8.48
N TYR A 35 -11.55 1.59 9.19
CA TYR A 35 -12.24 1.69 10.49
C TYR A 35 -13.73 2.02 10.36
N ILE A 36 -14.14 2.54 9.21
CA ILE A 36 -15.54 2.93 8.95
C ILE A 36 -16.28 1.85 8.15
N SER A 37 -15.58 1.16 7.24
CA SER A 37 -16.18 0.21 6.31
C SER A 37 -15.21 -0.91 5.93
N THR A 38 -15.76 -2.12 5.75
CA THR A 38 -15.00 -3.27 5.24
C THR A 38 -14.94 -3.31 3.71
N ALA A 39 -15.67 -2.44 2.99
CA ALA A 39 -15.83 -2.52 1.54
C ALA A 39 -14.49 -2.51 0.79
N GLY A 40 -13.61 -1.55 1.08
CA GLY A 40 -12.29 -1.47 0.44
C GLY A 40 -11.40 -2.69 0.74
N SER A 41 -11.40 -3.16 2.00
CA SER A 41 -10.67 -4.36 2.38
C SER A 41 -11.22 -5.60 1.67
N ARG A 42 -12.54 -5.73 1.51
CA ARG A 42 -13.19 -6.81 0.76
C ARG A 42 -12.87 -6.77 -0.74
N GLU A 43 -12.63 -5.60 -1.31
CA GLU A 43 -12.19 -5.50 -2.71
C GLU A 43 -10.76 -6.00 -2.88
N VAL A 44 -9.85 -5.66 -1.97
CA VAL A 44 -8.46 -6.15 -1.97
C VAL A 44 -8.43 -7.66 -1.73
N TYR A 45 -9.11 -8.12 -0.68
CA TYR A 45 -9.21 -9.53 -0.29
C TYR A 45 -10.56 -10.11 -0.72
N ALA A 46 -10.81 -10.14 -2.03
CA ALA A 46 -12.09 -10.60 -2.57
C ALA A 46 -12.26 -12.13 -2.60
N GLY A 47 -11.27 -12.88 -2.09
CA GLY A 47 -11.21 -14.33 -2.09
C GLY A 47 -11.29 -14.96 -3.48
N LYS A 48 -11.76 -16.21 -3.53
CA LYS A 48 -11.87 -16.98 -4.77
C LYS A 48 -12.92 -16.39 -5.71
N SER A 49 -12.70 -16.56 -7.02
CA SER A 49 -13.68 -16.17 -8.05
C SER A 49 -15.02 -16.90 -7.83
N PRO A 50 -16.18 -16.24 -8.04
CA PRO A 50 -17.50 -16.85 -7.91
C PRO A 50 -17.64 -18.16 -8.70
N LEU A 51 -17.09 -18.21 -9.92
CA LEU A 51 -17.08 -19.41 -10.77
C LEU A 51 -16.35 -20.59 -10.15
N LYS A 52 -15.25 -20.34 -9.43
CA LYS A 52 -14.45 -21.38 -8.75
C LYS A 52 -15.09 -21.76 -7.41
N ALA A 53 -15.66 -20.78 -6.71
CA ALA A 53 -16.38 -20.99 -5.45
C ALA A 53 -17.69 -21.77 -5.62
N MET A 54 -18.47 -21.52 -6.67
CA MET A 54 -19.68 -22.31 -6.99
C MET A 54 -19.36 -23.77 -7.32
N LYS A 55 -18.17 -24.03 -7.88
CA LYS A 55 -17.73 -25.40 -8.17
C LYS A 55 -17.30 -26.15 -6.90
N GLU A 56 -16.98 -25.44 -5.83
CA GLU A 56 -16.46 -25.99 -4.57
C GLU A 56 -17.45 -25.91 -3.39
N SER A 57 -18.50 -25.07 -3.43
CA SER A 57 -19.42 -24.86 -2.31
C SER A 57 -20.88 -24.58 -2.74
N SER A 58 -21.83 -25.28 -2.11
CA SER A 58 -23.29 -25.11 -2.27
C SER A 58 -23.93 -24.11 -1.30
N LYS A 59 -23.17 -23.38 -0.48
CA LYS A 59 -23.68 -22.40 0.50
C LYS A 59 -23.13 -20.99 0.23
N GLY A 60 -24.06 -20.04 0.01
CA GLY A 60 -23.96 -18.60 0.26
C GLY A 60 -22.66 -17.86 -0.13
N THR A 61 -22.75 -17.00 -1.13
CA THR A 61 -21.67 -16.19 -1.71
C THR A 61 -21.16 -15.05 -0.83
N ASP A 62 -20.56 -15.35 0.34
CA ASP A 62 -19.58 -14.43 0.93
C ASP A 62 -18.18 -14.93 0.58
N LEU A 63 -17.64 -14.36 -0.51
CA LEU A 63 -16.37 -14.80 -1.09
C LEU A 63 -15.16 -14.24 -0.35
N SER A 64 -15.34 -13.13 0.38
CA SER A 64 -14.25 -12.43 1.04
C SER A 64 -14.05 -12.97 2.46
N PRO A 65 -12.82 -13.32 2.85
CA PRO A 65 -12.52 -13.71 4.23
C PRO A 65 -12.50 -12.52 5.21
N VAL A 66 -12.69 -11.29 4.73
CA VAL A 66 -12.58 -10.08 5.55
C VAL A 66 -13.72 -9.99 6.55
N ASN A 67 -13.39 -9.85 7.83
CA ASN A 67 -14.28 -9.39 8.88
C ASN A 67 -13.85 -8.01 9.38
N GLU A 68 -14.66 -7.38 10.23
CA GLU A 68 -14.39 -6.03 10.72
C GLU A 68 -13.04 -5.91 11.46
N LEU A 69 -12.67 -6.94 12.23
CA LEU A 69 -11.39 -6.96 12.94
C LEU A 69 -10.23 -6.94 11.95
N SER A 70 -10.25 -7.83 10.96
CA SER A 70 -9.23 -7.92 9.92
C SER A 70 -9.12 -6.64 9.08
N ALA A 71 -10.25 -5.97 8.80
CA ALA A 71 -10.25 -4.67 8.12
C ALA A 71 -9.52 -3.61 8.96
N ARG A 72 -9.84 -3.50 10.26
CA ARG A 72 -9.14 -2.57 11.16
C ARG A 72 -7.65 -2.89 11.28
N THR A 73 -7.28 -4.17 11.39
CA THR A 73 -5.87 -4.60 11.40
C THR A 73 -5.14 -4.20 10.12
N PHE A 74 -5.76 -4.41 8.95
CA PHE A 74 -5.23 -3.95 7.67
C PHE A 74 -5.07 -2.43 7.62
N GLY A 75 -6.05 -1.69 8.17
CA GLY A 75 -5.99 -0.25 8.37
C GLY A 75 -4.80 0.17 9.23
N THR A 76 -4.63 -0.41 10.43
CA THR A 76 -3.51 -0.12 11.33
C THR A 76 -2.15 -0.35 10.68
N TRP A 77 -2.00 -1.49 9.99
CA TRP A 77 -0.77 -1.81 9.27
C TRP A 77 -0.49 -0.83 8.11
N THR A 78 -1.55 -0.38 7.43
CA THR A 78 -1.46 0.65 6.39
C THR A 78 -1.07 2.01 6.97
N ALA A 79 -1.64 2.40 8.12
CA ALA A 79 -1.27 3.62 8.83
C ALA A 79 0.21 3.62 9.22
N LEU A 80 0.69 2.53 9.82
CA LEU A 80 2.10 2.39 10.18
C LEU A 80 3.01 2.57 8.96
N SER A 81 2.71 1.88 7.87
CA SER A 81 3.45 2.01 6.62
C SER A 81 3.39 3.44 6.05
N SER A 82 2.24 4.11 6.17
CA SER A 82 2.06 5.50 5.71
C SER A 82 2.91 6.49 6.50
N ILE A 83 3.07 6.28 7.81
CA ILE A 83 3.91 7.13 8.66
C ILE A 83 5.37 6.99 8.21
N ILE A 84 5.87 5.77 8.01
CA ILE A 84 7.24 5.54 7.52
C ILE A 84 7.47 6.26 6.18
N ARG A 85 6.52 6.13 5.24
CA ARG A 85 6.59 6.77 3.92
C ARG A 85 6.53 8.29 4.00
N LEU A 86 5.74 8.84 4.94
CA LEU A 86 5.67 10.27 5.20
C LEU A 86 7.02 10.79 5.70
N TYR A 87 7.63 10.13 6.69
CA TYR A 87 8.95 10.50 7.18
C TYR A 87 10.02 10.41 6.08
N ALA A 88 9.97 9.38 5.22
CA ALA A 88 10.88 9.25 4.09
C ALA A 88 10.68 10.33 3.02
N ALA A 89 9.44 10.80 2.80
CA ALA A 89 9.20 11.91 1.89
C ALA A 89 9.99 13.16 2.32
N TYR A 90 10.01 13.49 3.62
CA TYR A 90 10.72 14.67 4.13
C TYR A 90 12.21 14.43 4.44
N ASN A 91 12.65 13.17 4.54
CA ASN A 91 14.02 12.80 4.90
C ASN A 91 14.64 11.83 3.87
N ILE A 92 14.38 12.07 2.58
CA ILE A 92 14.74 11.13 1.50
C ILE A 92 16.25 10.86 1.37
N HIS A 93 17.09 11.77 1.86
CA HIS A 93 18.55 11.64 1.84
C HIS A 93 19.12 10.90 3.06
N ASP A 94 18.29 10.59 4.07
CA ASP A 94 18.72 9.76 5.18
C ASP A 94 18.70 8.28 4.74
N PRO A 95 19.86 7.59 4.73
CA PRO A 95 19.95 6.20 4.28
C PRO A 95 19.05 5.25 5.06
N LEU A 96 18.91 5.45 6.38
CA LEU A 96 18.14 4.56 7.24
C LEU A 96 16.65 4.75 6.99
N ILE A 97 16.18 6.00 6.87
CA ILE A 97 14.77 6.28 6.59
C ILE A 97 14.39 5.82 5.18
N TYR A 98 15.26 6.03 4.19
CA TYR A 98 15.07 5.54 2.83
C TYR A 98 14.92 4.02 2.78
N GLN A 99 15.80 3.30 3.48
CA GLN A 99 15.75 1.84 3.62
C GLN A 99 14.48 1.36 4.31
N LEU A 100 14.07 2.01 5.40
CA LEU A 100 12.83 1.68 6.11
C LEU A 100 11.60 1.84 5.20
N ALA A 101 11.53 2.91 4.42
CA ALA A 101 10.46 3.10 3.45
C ALA A 101 10.49 2.03 2.36
N LEU A 102 11.66 1.72 1.80
CA LEU A 102 11.81 0.64 0.82
C LEU A 102 11.31 -0.69 1.38
N TRP A 103 11.73 -1.06 2.59
CA TRP A 103 11.28 -2.30 3.26
C TRP A 103 9.77 -2.31 3.51
N SER A 104 9.15 -1.17 3.83
CA SER A 104 7.69 -1.09 3.95
C SER A 104 6.95 -1.46 2.65
N TYR A 105 7.54 -1.14 1.49
CA TYR A 105 6.99 -1.54 0.20
C TYR A 105 7.32 -3.00 -0.13
N VAL A 106 8.51 -3.49 0.20
CA VAL A 106 8.90 -4.91 0.01
C VAL A 106 7.99 -5.83 0.81
N VAL A 107 7.70 -5.51 2.07
CA VAL A 107 6.77 -6.29 2.91
C VAL A 107 5.36 -6.26 2.31
N ALA A 108 4.89 -5.10 1.84
CA ALA A 108 3.60 -5.00 1.18
C ALA A 108 3.54 -5.84 -0.11
N PHE A 109 4.57 -5.78 -0.95
CA PHE A 109 4.69 -6.59 -2.15
C PHE A 109 4.63 -8.08 -1.81
N ALA A 110 5.48 -8.54 -0.87
CA ALA A 110 5.53 -9.94 -0.47
C ALA A 110 4.19 -10.43 0.09
N HIS A 111 3.52 -9.61 0.91
CA HIS A 111 2.20 -9.90 1.46
C HIS A 111 1.13 -10.02 0.36
N PHE A 112 0.98 -9.02 -0.51
CA PHE A 112 -0.07 -9.09 -1.55
C PHE A 112 0.17 -10.19 -2.57
N PHE A 113 1.42 -10.49 -2.92
CA PHE A 113 1.73 -11.61 -3.80
C PHE A 113 1.48 -12.97 -3.14
N SER A 114 1.77 -13.14 -1.84
CA SER A 114 1.46 -14.40 -1.14
C SER A 114 -0.05 -14.62 -1.01
N GLU A 115 -0.81 -13.57 -0.73
CA GLU A 115 -2.28 -13.61 -0.68
C GLU A 115 -2.91 -14.00 -2.02
N TRP A 116 -2.28 -13.62 -3.14
CA TRP A 116 -2.74 -13.97 -4.48
C TRP A 116 -2.27 -15.35 -4.96
N LEU A 117 -1.00 -15.70 -4.76
CA LEU A 117 -0.39 -16.90 -5.33
C LEU A 117 -0.49 -18.13 -4.42
N VAL A 118 -0.53 -17.93 -3.10
CA VAL A 118 -0.45 -19.01 -2.11
C VAL A 118 -1.75 -19.16 -1.35
N PHE A 119 -2.24 -18.10 -0.70
CA PHE A 119 -3.39 -18.20 0.21
C PHE A 119 -4.76 -18.10 -0.49
N GLY A 120 -4.82 -17.46 -1.67
CA GLY A 120 -6.06 -17.35 -2.47
C GLY A 120 -7.14 -16.47 -1.84
N SER A 121 -6.76 -15.64 -0.87
CA SER A 121 -7.57 -14.60 -0.23
C SER A 121 -7.68 -13.34 -1.10
N ALA A 122 -6.74 -13.14 -2.03
CA ALA A 122 -6.78 -12.09 -3.04
C ALA A 122 -6.96 -12.66 -4.46
N ARG A 123 -7.57 -11.87 -5.35
CA ARG A 123 -7.69 -12.20 -6.77
C ARG A 123 -7.49 -10.95 -7.62
N TRP A 124 -7.12 -11.15 -8.88
CA TRP A 124 -6.93 -10.06 -9.82
C TRP A 124 -8.26 -9.32 -10.07
N ASN A 125 -8.39 -8.14 -9.48
CA ASN A 125 -9.53 -7.22 -9.62
C ASN A 125 -9.03 -5.77 -9.43
N ARG A 126 -9.94 -4.78 -9.52
CA ARG A 126 -9.59 -3.36 -9.37
C ARG A 126 -8.98 -3.03 -7.99
N GLY A 127 -9.55 -3.59 -6.92
CA GLY A 127 -9.08 -3.35 -5.55
C GLY A 127 -7.66 -3.86 -5.34
N PHE A 128 -7.39 -5.10 -5.72
CA PHE A 128 -6.08 -5.76 -5.59
C PHE A 128 -5.00 -5.22 -6.54
N ALA A 129 -5.36 -4.77 -7.74
CA ALA A 129 -4.38 -4.26 -8.69
C ALA A 129 -3.66 -3.01 -8.16
N SER A 130 -4.35 -2.17 -7.38
CA SER A 130 -3.79 -0.90 -6.91
C SER A 130 -2.60 -1.05 -5.94
N PRO A 131 -2.65 -1.87 -4.86
CA PRO A 131 -1.51 -2.02 -3.96
C PRO A 131 -0.33 -2.75 -4.60
N VAL A 132 -0.60 -3.70 -5.51
CA VAL A 132 0.43 -4.41 -6.27
C VAL A 132 1.19 -3.46 -7.19
N PHE A 133 0.47 -2.62 -7.95
CA PHE A 133 1.10 -1.64 -8.83
C PHE A 133 1.92 -0.64 -8.03
N VAL A 134 1.34 -0.04 -6.99
CA VAL A 134 2.02 0.97 -6.16
C VAL A 134 3.28 0.41 -5.52
N SER A 135 3.23 -0.79 -4.93
CA SER A 135 4.40 -1.41 -4.29
C SER A 135 5.50 -1.73 -5.30
N THR A 136 5.16 -2.41 -6.41
CA THR A 136 6.13 -2.80 -7.45
C THR A 136 6.79 -1.57 -8.10
N PHE A 137 5.99 -0.59 -8.47
CA PHE A 137 6.46 0.64 -9.09
C PHE A 137 7.36 1.43 -8.15
N THR A 138 6.95 1.60 -6.89
CA THR A 138 7.73 2.38 -5.92
C THR A 138 9.05 1.70 -5.55
N ILE A 139 9.07 0.37 -5.37
CA ILE A 139 10.32 -0.38 -5.15
C ILE A 139 11.28 -0.16 -6.31
N SER A 140 10.80 -0.34 -7.55
CA SER A 140 11.62 -0.18 -8.75
C SER A 140 12.19 1.23 -8.86
N TRP A 141 11.36 2.24 -8.59
CA TRP A 141 11.79 3.63 -8.62
C TRP A 141 12.82 3.94 -7.53
N MET A 142 12.56 3.52 -6.29
CA MET A 142 13.49 3.72 -5.17
C MET A 142 14.84 3.02 -5.42
N LEU A 143 14.85 1.81 -5.98
CA LEU A 143 16.10 1.14 -6.31
C LEU A 143 16.85 1.86 -7.44
N SER A 144 16.14 2.34 -8.47
CA SER A 144 16.77 3.08 -9.58
C SER A 144 17.38 4.42 -9.18
N GLN A 145 16.86 5.05 -8.11
CA GLN A 145 17.32 6.35 -7.62
C GLN A 145 18.19 6.23 -6.37
N TRP A 146 18.60 5.01 -6.00
CA TRP A 146 19.37 4.76 -4.79
C TRP A 146 20.62 5.64 -4.71
N SER A 147 21.46 5.62 -5.76
CA SER A 147 22.69 6.41 -5.79
C SER A 147 22.43 7.92 -5.81
N TYR A 148 21.30 8.38 -6.33
CA TYR A 148 20.97 9.81 -6.38
C TYR A 148 20.57 10.34 -4.99
N TYR A 149 19.79 9.58 -4.23
CA TYR A 149 19.30 10.02 -2.93
C TYR A 149 20.21 9.64 -1.76
N VAL A 150 20.85 8.47 -1.84
CA VAL A 150 21.56 7.82 -0.73
C VAL A 150 23.00 7.43 -1.10
N GLY A 151 23.38 7.54 -2.38
CA GLY A 151 24.75 7.31 -2.83
C GLY A 151 25.69 8.37 -2.25
N SER A 152 26.81 7.90 -1.70
CA SER A 152 27.92 8.71 -1.16
C SER A 152 28.56 9.61 -2.21
#